data_AF-A0AA37X1I9-F1
#
_entry.id   AF-A0AA37X1I9-F1
#
_cell.length_a   1.000
_cell.length_b   1.000
_cell.length_c   1.000
_cell.angle_alpha   90.00
_cell.angle_beta   90.00
_cell.angle_gamma   90.00
#
_symmetry.space_group_name_H-M   'P 1'
#
loop_
_entity.id
_entity.type
_entity.pdbx_description
1 polymer ?
#
loop_
_entity_poly.entity_id
_entity_poly.type
_entity_poly.pdbx_seq_one_letter_code
_entity_poly.pdbx_strand_id
1 'polypeptide(L)'
;MTNGHPLRTSDERLAFCDRYFAAVGADVICKRPMYREFVLPIDVDKELTDRPFYWMWVEKTNQTVEPTTLRLAFDQEAKLREDEHLAQLHQQSLAEAQPLSGLDILFRKPKQTELVDLGSFRLDKILESARRRGQTVCVTPYSEHPHTQLIPWLMTNGLTRYVTDSVSETWWSIGVCLLNLQIVESFYNKIAHLEMTGTSPQIIVGQAKHSLLEAADAVTTYLSRLVEQGDLAWAEEARLRLADDLAQLDAYYRSIEADYPPEERDLLQREHVKKRKALIEKSTPRVEMEVAQIALIGLPLRTHT
;
A
#
# COMPACT_ATOMS: atom_id res chain seq x y z
N MET A 1 1.34 11.67 21.05
CA MET A 1 1.36 12.10 19.64
C MET A 1 -0.04 11.91 19.12
N THR A 2 -0.67 12.98 18.63
CA THR A 2 -2.07 13.00 18.22
C THR A 2 -2.38 11.82 17.29
N ASN A 3 -3.41 11.03 17.62
CA ASN A 3 -4.02 10.00 16.77
C ASN A 3 -4.67 10.66 15.53
N GLY A 4 -3.90 11.40 14.75
CA GLY A 4 -4.29 11.91 13.45
C GLY A 4 -4.07 10.82 12.42
N HIS A 5 -5.05 10.61 11.54
CA HIS A 5 -4.81 9.83 10.33
C HIS A 5 -3.67 10.48 9.54
N PRO A 6 -2.71 9.71 9.00
CA PRO A 6 -1.58 10.27 8.28
C PRO A 6 -2.04 10.96 6.99
N LEU A 7 -1.25 11.92 6.49
CA LEU A 7 -1.44 12.63 5.22
C LEU A 7 -2.70 13.51 5.15
N ARG A 8 -3.26 13.91 6.31
CA ARG A 8 -4.45 14.76 6.35
C ARG A 8 -4.12 16.22 6.03
N THR A 9 -2.93 16.67 6.40
CA THR A 9 -2.49 18.04 6.13
C THR A 9 -1.73 18.12 4.81
N SER A 10 -1.71 19.30 4.20
CA SER A 10 -0.93 19.54 2.99
C SER A 10 0.58 19.42 3.24
N ASP A 11 1.05 19.82 4.42
CA ASP A 11 2.45 19.69 4.84
C ASP A 11 2.87 18.22 5.00
N GLU A 12 2.01 17.38 5.57
CA GLU A 12 2.29 15.94 5.67
C GLU A 12 2.39 15.28 4.29
N ARG A 13 1.50 15.65 3.35
CA ARG A 13 1.54 15.17 1.96
C ARG A 13 2.82 15.62 1.25
N LEU A 14 3.20 16.89 1.43
CA LEU A 14 4.45 17.42 0.88
C LEU A 14 5.67 16.69 1.43
N ALA A 15 5.76 16.54 2.76
CA ALA A 15 6.87 15.84 3.42
C ALA A 15 6.92 14.36 3.03
N PHE A 16 5.77 13.71 2.85
CA PHE A 16 5.70 12.34 2.36
C PHE A 16 6.22 12.22 0.93
N CYS A 17 5.77 13.07 0.01
CA CYS A 17 6.25 13.07 -1.37
C CYS A 17 7.75 13.39 -1.45
N ASP A 18 8.25 14.38 -0.70
CA ASP A 18 9.68 14.70 -0.65
C ASP A 18 10.51 13.48 -0.19
N ARG A 19 10.05 12.74 0.84
CA ARG A 19 10.72 11.50 1.29
C ARG A 19 10.65 10.38 0.24
N TYR A 20 9.49 10.20 -0.39
CA TYR A 20 9.31 9.17 -1.42
C TYR A 20 10.23 9.42 -2.62
N PHE A 21 10.22 10.64 -3.18
CA PHE A 21 11.03 10.98 -4.34
C PHE A 21 12.53 10.93 -4.04
N ALA A 22 12.94 11.32 -2.83
CA ALA A 22 14.32 11.11 -2.37
C ALA A 22 14.69 9.63 -2.28
N ALA A 23 13.80 8.77 -1.76
CA ALA A 23 14.05 7.34 -1.60
C ALA A 23 14.17 6.59 -2.93
N VAL A 24 13.43 7.01 -3.95
CA VAL A 24 13.52 6.43 -5.30
C VAL A 24 14.62 7.07 -6.17
N GLY A 25 15.37 8.04 -5.64
CA GLY A 25 16.47 8.70 -6.35
C GLY A 25 16.01 9.65 -7.46
N ALA A 26 14.86 10.30 -7.31
CA ALA A 26 14.40 11.32 -8.24
C ALA A 26 15.07 12.68 -7.95
N ASP A 27 15.55 13.36 -9.00
CA ASP A 27 16.18 14.67 -8.87
C ASP A 27 15.13 15.77 -8.68
N VAL A 28 15.37 16.68 -7.73
CA VAL A 28 14.49 17.82 -7.49
C VAL A 28 14.99 19.04 -8.27
N ILE A 29 14.21 19.49 -9.25
CA ILE A 29 14.56 20.65 -10.08
C ILE A 29 14.18 21.94 -9.36
N CYS A 30 13.01 21.96 -8.73
CA CYS A 30 12.43 23.17 -8.16
C CYS A 30 11.75 22.87 -6.83
N LYS A 31 12.04 23.72 -5.82
CA LYS A 31 11.35 23.74 -4.53
C LYS A 31 10.79 25.14 -4.30
N ARG A 32 9.46 25.27 -4.34
CA ARG A 32 8.72 26.49 -3.99
C ARG A 32 7.71 26.19 -2.88
N PRO A 33 7.11 27.20 -2.23
CA PRO A 33 6.06 26.98 -1.24
C PRO A 33 4.91 26.16 -1.85
N MET A 34 4.64 25.00 -1.26
CA MET A 34 3.59 24.05 -1.68
C MET A 34 3.70 23.56 -3.13
N TYR A 35 4.91 23.62 -3.71
CA TYR A 35 5.17 23.18 -5.07
C TYR A 35 6.53 22.47 -5.22
N ARG A 36 6.56 21.42 -6.03
CA ARG A 36 7.76 20.63 -6.33
C ARG A 36 7.82 20.21 -7.79
N GLU A 37 9.03 20.19 -8.34
CA GLU A 37 9.31 19.56 -9.63
C GLU A 37 10.34 18.46 -9.48
N PHE A 38 10.00 17.26 -9.94
CA PHE A 38 10.84 16.08 -9.87
C PHE A 38 11.14 15.54 -11.27
N VAL A 39 12.40 15.20 -11.53
CA VAL A 39 12.79 14.37 -12.68
C VAL A 39 12.65 12.92 -12.28
N LEU A 40 11.79 12.18 -12.98
CA LEU A 40 11.54 10.79 -12.66
C LEU A 40 12.61 9.87 -13.27
N PRO A 41 13.17 8.94 -12.48
CA PRO A 41 13.83 7.76 -13.00
C PRO A 41 12.88 6.93 -13.89
N ILE A 42 13.44 6.20 -14.86
CA ILE A 42 12.65 5.45 -15.85
C ILE A 42 11.73 4.41 -15.20
N ASP A 43 12.23 3.69 -14.20
CA ASP A 43 11.46 2.69 -13.46
C ASP A 43 10.30 3.35 -12.70
N VAL A 44 10.53 4.49 -12.05
CA VAL A 44 9.48 5.23 -11.33
C VAL A 44 8.46 5.83 -12.30
N ASP A 45 8.88 6.34 -13.46
CA ASP A 45 7.96 6.88 -14.47
C ASP A 45 6.98 5.81 -14.98
N LYS A 46 7.46 4.59 -15.23
CA LYS A 46 6.63 3.44 -15.63
C LYS A 46 5.54 3.13 -14.60
N GLU A 47 5.86 3.30 -13.32
CA GLU A 47 4.94 3.02 -12.22
C GLU A 47 3.92 4.14 -12.00
N LEU A 48 4.35 5.39 -12.17
CA LEU A 48 3.52 6.55 -11.84
C LEU A 48 2.68 7.03 -13.02
N THR A 49 3.13 6.92 -14.27
CA THR A 49 2.47 7.59 -15.40
C THR A 49 1.48 6.73 -16.19
N ASP A 50 1.36 5.43 -15.91
CA ASP A 50 0.43 4.50 -16.59
C ASP A 50 0.47 4.62 -18.13
N ARG A 51 1.67 4.73 -18.72
CA ARG A 51 1.88 4.80 -20.18
C ARG A 51 2.50 3.50 -20.73
N PRO A 52 1.81 2.34 -20.67
CA PRO A 52 2.40 1.05 -21.04
C PRO A 52 2.78 0.98 -22.53
N PHE A 53 1.95 1.56 -23.42
CA PHE A 53 2.23 1.56 -24.87
C PHE A 53 3.44 2.41 -25.24
N TYR A 54 3.63 3.54 -24.56
CA TYR A 54 4.79 4.40 -24.76
C TYR A 54 6.07 3.64 -24.42
N TRP A 55 6.13 3.04 -23.24
CA TRP A 55 7.30 2.29 -22.79
C TRP A 55 7.57 1.06 -23.64
N MET A 56 6.53 0.31 -24.04
CA MET A 56 6.68 -0.80 -24.98
C MET A 56 7.28 -0.35 -26.32
N TRP A 57 6.89 0.81 -26.84
CA TRP A 57 7.43 1.36 -28.08
C TRP A 57 8.89 1.81 -27.92
N VAL A 58 9.22 2.49 -26.81
CA VAL A 58 10.59 2.93 -26.49
C VAL A 58 11.53 1.72 -26.40
N GLU A 59 11.11 0.67 -25.69
CA GLU A 59 11.89 -0.56 -25.53
C GLU A 59 12.12 -1.29 -26.85
N LYS A 60 11.11 -1.32 -27.73
CA LYS A 60 11.24 -1.92 -29.07
C LYS A 60 12.13 -1.12 -30.01
N THR A 61 12.11 0.20 -29.90
CA THR A 61 12.88 1.09 -30.78
C THR A 61 14.29 1.38 -30.27
N ASN A 62 14.60 0.97 -29.03
CA ASN A 62 15.88 1.22 -28.35
C ASN A 62 16.30 2.70 -28.37
N GLN A 63 15.31 3.60 -28.29
CA GLN A 63 15.55 5.04 -28.29
C GLN A 63 15.93 5.56 -26.92
N THR A 64 16.80 6.58 -26.88
CA THR A 64 17.08 7.35 -25.67
C THR A 64 15.95 8.34 -25.45
N VAL A 65 15.32 8.28 -24.28
CA VAL A 65 14.15 9.09 -23.92
C VAL A 65 14.56 10.16 -22.92
N GLU A 66 14.03 11.37 -23.10
CA GLU A 66 14.16 12.44 -22.11
C GLU A 66 13.35 12.10 -20.85
N PRO A 67 13.92 12.28 -19.66
CA PRO A 67 13.26 11.90 -18.42
C PRO A 67 12.02 12.77 -18.19
N THR A 68 10.96 12.17 -17.67
CA THR A 68 9.70 12.87 -17.44
C THR A 68 9.81 13.76 -16.21
N THR A 69 9.48 15.05 -16.36
CA THR A 69 9.39 15.99 -15.24
C THR A 69 7.96 16.08 -14.73
N LEU A 70 7.78 15.76 -13.46
CA LEU A 70 6.51 15.77 -12.77
C LEU A 70 6.40 17.03 -11.89
N ARG A 71 5.29 17.76 -12.03
CA ARG A 71 5.03 19.05 -11.35
C ARG A 71 3.88 18.88 -10.38
N LEU A 72 4.15 19.04 -9.09
CA LEU A 72 3.20 18.80 -8.01
C LEU A 72 2.92 20.08 -7.24
N ALA A 73 1.64 20.39 -7.06
CA ALA A 73 1.15 21.35 -6.08
C ALA A 73 0.42 20.63 -4.94
N PHE A 74 0.52 21.17 -3.72
CA PHE A 74 -0.06 20.56 -2.51
C PHE A 74 -1.18 21.40 -1.89
N ASP A 75 -1.49 22.54 -2.50
CA ASP A 75 -2.65 23.38 -2.22
C ASP A 75 -3.20 23.97 -3.53
N GLN A 76 -4.42 24.49 -3.46
CA GLN A 76 -5.08 25.08 -4.64
C GLN A 76 -4.40 26.38 -5.07
N GLU A 77 -3.90 27.16 -4.11
CA GLU A 77 -3.27 28.46 -4.37
C GLU A 77 -1.93 28.32 -5.11
N ALA A 78 -1.07 27.38 -4.73
CA ALA A 78 0.14 27.09 -5.48
C ALA A 78 -0.18 26.49 -6.84
N LYS A 79 -1.20 25.63 -6.95
CA LYS A 79 -1.60 25.09 -8.26
C LYS A 79 -1.94 26.21 -9.25
N LEU A 80 -2.82 27.15 -8.85
CA LEU A 80 -3.23 28.26 -9.69
C LEU A 80 -2.04 29.16 -10.07
N ARG A 81 -1.26 29.57 -9.07
CA ARG A 81 -0.07 30.41 -9.25
C ARG A 81 0.96 29.80 -10.21
N GLU A 82 1.24 28.51 -10.07
CA GLU A 82 2.24 27.84 -10.91
C GLU A 82 1.71 27.52 -12.30
N ASP A 83 0.41 27.21 -12.45
CA ASP A 83 -0.22 27.07 -13.76
C ASP A 83 -0.23 28.39 -14.55
N GLU A 84 -0.50 29.53 -13.90
CA GLU A 84 -0.39 30.85 -14.52
C GLU A 84 1.03 31.14 -14.99
N HIS A 85 2.02 30.84 -14.15
CA HIS A 85 3.43 31.00 -14.51
C HIS A 85 3.82 30.11 -15.71
N LEU A 86 3.41 28.84 -15.72
CA LEU A 86 3.66 27.92 -16.83
C LEU A 86 2.96 28.37 -18.12
N ALA A 87 1.76 28.94 -18.02
CA ALA A 87 1.05 29.50 -19.17
C ALA A 87 1.79 30.72 -19.76
N GLN A 88 2.32 31.61 -18.92
CA GLN A 88 3.11 32.76 -19.38
C GLN A 88 4.41 32.33 -20.08
N LEU A 89 5.16 31.39 -19.49
CA LEU A 89 6.37 30.83 -20.11
C LEU A 89 6.07 30.16 -21.45
N HIS A 90 4.95 29.45 -21.53
CA HIS A 90 4.50 28.85 -22.76
C HIS A 90 4.18 29.89 -23.84
N GLN A 91 3.49 30.97 -23.48
CA GLN A 91 3.17 32.07 -24.42
C GLN A 91 4.44 32.78 -24.93
N GLN A 92 5.43 33.00 -24.06
CA GLN A 92 6.73 33.55 -24.45
C GLN A 92 7.45 32.63 -25.44
N SER A 93 7.51 31.32 -25.15
CA SER A 93 8.10 30.33 -26.05
C SER A 93 7.41 30.27 -27.43
N LEU A 94 6.09 30.44 -27.48
CA LEU A 94 5.35 30.52 -28.75
C LEU A 94 5.68 31.79 -29.53
N ALA A 95 5.86 32.92 -28.85
CA ALA A 95 6.23 34.17 -29.51
C ALA A 95 7.64 34.11 -30.12
N GLU A 96 8.58 33.44 -29.45
CA GLU A 96 9.95 33.25 -29.94
C GLU A 96 10.05 32.27 -31.12
N ALA A 97 9.19 31.26 -31.18
CA ALA A 97 9.25 30.19 -32.17
C ALA A 97 8.58 30.52 -33.53
N GLN A 98 8.23 31.79 -33.79
CA GLN A 98 7.52 32.17 -35.02
C GLN A 98 8.39 32.03 -36.29
N PRO A 99 7.80 31.62 -37.43
CA PRO A 99 6.39 31.34 -37.65
C PRO A 99 5.99 29.91 -37.23
N LEU A 100 4.84 29.79 -36.55
CA LEU A 100 4.24 28.51 -36.15
C LEU A 100 3.24 28.04 -37.21
N SER A 101 3.20 26.74 -37.49
CA SER A 101 2.12 26.16 -38.31
C SER A 101 0.82 26.05 -37.51
N GLY A 102 -0.32 25.94 -38.20
CA GLY A 102 -1.62 25.71 -37.54
C GLY A 102 -1.67 24.41 -36.72
N LEU A 103 -0.86 23.41 -37.07
CA LEU A 103 -0.71 22.17 -36.30
C LEU A 103 0.12 22.38 -35.02
N ASP A 104 1.17 23.20 -35.07
CA ASP A 104 2.00 23.48 -33.90
C ASP A 104 1.20 24.09 -32.75
N ILE A 105 0.22 24.94 -33.07
CA ILE A 105 -0.65 25.62 -32.11
C ILE A 105 -1.56 24.63 -31.37
N LEU A 106 -2.04 23.58 -32.06
CA LEU A 106 -2.98 22.62 -31.48
C LEU A 106 -2.30 21.62 -30.54
N PHE A 107 -1.03 21.27 -30.81
CA PHE A 107 -0.33 20.20 -30.08
C PHE A 107 0.68 20.72 -29.04
N ARG A 108 1.10 22.00 -29.11
CA ARG A 108 1.88 22.62 -28.03
C ARG A 108 0.95 23.19 -26.97
N LYS A 109 0.54 22.35 -26.01
CA LYS A 109 -0.18 22.81 -24.81
C LYS A 109 0.79 23.30 -23.74
N PRO A 110 0.39 24.25 -22.89
CA PRO A 110 1.18 24.59 -21.71
C PRO A 110 1.34 23.36 -20.83
N LYS A 111 2.52 23.23 -20.22
CA LYS A 111 2.76 22.27 -19.15
C LYS A 111 1.81 22.58 -18.00
N GLN A 112 1.28 21.55 -17.34
CA GLN A 112 0.32 21.70 -16.25
C GLN A 112 0.87 21.13 -14.93
N THR A 113 0.39 21.70 -13.84
CA THR A 113 0.66 21.23 -12.47
C THR A 113 -0.45 20.29 -12.02
N GLU A 114 -0.05 19.18 -11.39
CA GLU A 114 -0.98 18.22 -10.78
C GLU A 114 -1.18 18.56 -9.29
N LEU A 115 -2.44 18.63 -8.85
CA LEU A 115 -2.77 18.79 -7.44
C LEU A 115 -2.66 17.44 -6.73
N VAL A 116 -1.87 17.40 -5.66
CA VAL A 116 -1.73 16.25 -4.78
C VAL A 116 -2.70 16.41 -3.62
N ASP A 117 -3.76 15.62 -3.64
CA ASP A 117 -4.74 15.56 -2.56
C ASP A 117 -5.21 14.13 -2.32
N LEU A 118 -5.89 13.89 -1.20
CA LEU A 118 -6.51 12.62 -0.89
C LEU A 118 -7.53 12.27 -1.98
N GLY A 119 -7.36 11.10 -2.59
CA GLY A 119 -8.16 10.66 -3.74
C GLY A 119 -7.69 11.21 -5.08
N SER A 120 -6.58 11.95 -5.14
CA SER A 120 -5.95 12.29 -6.41
C SER A 120 -5.21 11.07 -6.98
N PHE A 121 -5.39 10.82 -8.27
CA PHE A 121 -4.76 9.72 -8.98
C PHE A 121 -3.24 9.64 -8.72
N ARG A 122 -2.59 10.79 -8.69
CA ARG A 122 -1.14 10.87 -8.49
C ARG A 122 -0.72 10.42 -7.10
N LEU A 123 -1.43 10.85 -6.06
CA LEU A 123 -1.12 10.44 -4.70
C LEU A 123 -1.34 8.93 -4.54
N ASP A 124 -2.41 8.38 -5.09
CA ASP A 124 -2.71 6.96 -5.05
C ASP A 124 -1.59 6.13 -5.71
N LYS A 125 -1.08 6.57 -6.87
CA LYS A 125 0.05 5.94 -7.55
C LYS A 125 1.35 5.98 -6.74
N ILE A 126 1.61 7.10 -6.07
CA ILE A 126 2.78 7.23 -5.20
C ILE A 126 2.65 6.29 -4.00
N LEU A 127 1.47 6.21 -3.38
CA LEU A 127 1.20 5.30 -2.27
C LEU A 127 1.33 3.84 -2.69
N GLU A 128 0.80 3.47 -3.86
CA GLU A 128 0.91 2.12 -4.40
C GLU A 128 2.37 1.74 -4.69
N SER A 129 3.13 2.64 -5.32
CA SER A 129 4.56 2.43 -5.57
C SER A 129 5.35 2.29 -4.26
N ALA A 130 5.11 3.18 -3.29
CA ALA A 130 5.73 3.10 -1.96
C ALA A 130 5.40 1.78 -1.26
N ARG A 131 4.14 1.34 -1.31
CA ARG A 131 3.71 0.05 -0.75
C ARG A 131 4.44 -1.11 -1.42
N ARG A 132 4.53 -1.14 -2.76
CA ARG A 132 5.23 -2.20 -3.50
C ARG A 132 6.71 -2.24 -3.17
N ARG A 133 7.39 -1.10 -3.19
CA ARG A 133 8.84 -0.99 -2.93
C ARG A 133 9.18 -1.27 -1.46
N GLY A 134 8.25 -1.00 -0.55
CA GLY A 134 8.40 -1.21 0.90
C GLY A 134 8.00 -2.59 1.42
N GLN A 135 7.57 -3.54 0.57
CA GLN A 135 7.10 -4.87 1.02
C GLN A 135 8.18 -5.66 1.76
N THR A 136 9.42 -5.55 1.31
CA THR A 136 10.57 -6.24 1.90
C THR A 136 11.68 -5.25 2.18
N VAL A 137 12.11 -5.17 3.43
CA VAL A 137 13.13 -4.19 3.85
C VAL A 137 14.22 -4.88 4.67
N CYS A 138 15.47 -4.45 4.50
CA CYS A 138 16.59 -4.92 5.31
C CYS A 138 17.37 -3.72 5.83
N VAL A 139 17.27 -3.44 7.12
CA VAL A 139 17.75 -2.18 7.70
C VAL A 139 18.44 -2.34 9.05
N THR A 140 19.29 -1.38 9.36
CA THR A 140 19.90 -1.18 10.68
C THR A 140 19.80 0.32 11.03
N PRO A 141 19.67 0.69 12.31
CA PRO A 141 19.83 2.07 12.72
C PRO A 141 21.17 2.61 12.24
N TYR A 142 21.22 3.89 11.87
CA TYR A 142 22.48 4.56 11.61
C TYR A 142 23.38 4.46 12.86
N SER A 143 24.62 4.03 12.65
CA SER A 143 25.62 3.91 13.71
C SER A 143 26.97 4.38 13.18
N GLU A 144 27.64 5.25 13.94
CA GLU A 144 29.02 5.66 13.67
C GLU A 144 30.03 4.54 13.96
N HIS A 145 29.61 3.47 14.66
CA HIS A 145 30.46 2.38 15.10
C HIS A 145 30.19 1.10 14.28
N PRO A 146 31.02 0.78 13.27
CA PRO A 146 30.80 -0.34 12.36
C PRO A 146 30.88 -1.74 13.00
N HIS A 147 31.33 -1.86 14.25
CA HIS A 147 31.49 -3.13 14.97
C HIS A 147 30.43 -3.37 16.05
N THR A 148 29.34 -2.60 16.06
CA THR A 148 28.28 -2.80 17.05
C THR A 148 27.60 -4.14 16.82
N GLN A 149 27.49 -4.96 17.87
CA GLN A 149 26.76 -6.23 17.81
C GLN A 149 25.28 -5.96 17.53
N LEU A 150 24.73 -6.64 16.52
CA LEU A 150 23.36 -6.45 16.07
C LEU A 150 22.52 -7.65 16.49
N ILE A 151 21.44 -7.39 17.20
CA ILE A 151 20.41 -8.38 17.44
C ILE A 151 19.53 -8.45 16.19
N PRO A 152 19.42 -9.62 15.54
CA PRO A 152 18.55 -9.80 14.38
C PRO A 152 17.08 -9.93 14.80
N TRP A 153 16.23 -9.12 14.17
CA TRP A 153 14.78 -9.13 14.34
C TRP A 153 14.07 -9.31 13.00
N LEU A 154 13.04 -10.15 12.97
CA LEU A 154 12.08 -10.22 11.88
C LEU A 154 10.84 -9.41 12.28
N MET A 155 10.63 -8.28 11.64
CA MET A 155 9.39 -7.51 11.76
C MET A 155 8.42 -7.93 10.66
N THR A 156 7.18 -8.19 11.04
CA THR A 156 6.05 -8.45 10.14
C THR A 156 4.93 -7.49 10.47
N ASN A 157 4.50 -6.71 9.49
CA ASN A 157 3.31 -5.88 9.56
C ASN A 157 2.23 -6.48 8.69
N GLY A 158 1.00 -6.50 9.17
CA GLY A 158 -0.10 -7.09 8.44
C GLY A 158 -1.46 -6.65 8.96
N LEU A 159 -2.47 -7.19 8.30
CA LEU A 159 -3.87 -6.88 8.51
C LEU A 159 -4.62 -8.17 8.80
N THR A 160 -5.33 -8.20 9.92
CA THR A 160 -6.31 -9.26 10.22
C THR A 160 -7.69 -8.76 9.84
N ARG A 161 -8.40 -9.52 9.01
CA ARG A 161 -9.77 -9.27 8.61
C ARG A 161 -10.69 -10.33 9.21
N TYR A 162 -11.68 -9.87 9.96
CA TYR A 162 -12.77 -10.70 10.46
C TYR A 162 -13.92 -10.56 9.47
N VAL A 163 -14.07 -11.57 8.61
CA VAL A 163 -15.00 -11.55 7.49
C VAL A 163 -16.27 -12.31 7.86
N THR A 164 -17.40 -11.62 7.73
CA THR A 164 -18.76 -12.12 7.87
C THR A 164 -19.60 -11.52 6.73
N ASP A 165 -20.87 -11.21 6.97
CA ASP A 165 -21.64 -10.28 6.16
C ASP A 165 -21.10 -8.84 6.19
N SER A 166 -20.28 -8.53 7.21
CA SER A 166 -19.47 -7.32 7.33
C SER A 166 -17.99 -7.68 7.49
N VAL A 167 -17.10 -6.73 7.19
CA VAL A 167 -15.65 -6.91 7.34
C VAL A 167 -15.14 -5.93 8.40
N SER A 168 -14.51 -6.46 9.44
CA SER A 168 -13.75 -5.68 10.42
C SER A 168 -12.26 -5.92 10.21
N GLU A 169 -11.46 -4.87 10.18
CA GLU A 169 -10.03 -4.94 9.89
C GLU A 169 -9.20 -4.38 11.05
N THR A 170 -8.09 -5.03 11.37
CA THR A 170 -7.17 -4.59 12.42
C THR A 170 -5.71 -4.77 11.99
N TRP A 171 -4.97 -3.66 12.00
CA TRP A 171 -3.53 -3.66 11.72
C TRP A 171 -2.73 -4.15 12.92
N TRP A 172 -1.70 -4.94 12.64
CA TRP A 172 -0.75 -5.40 13.63
C TRP A 172 0.68 -5.24 13.14
N SER A 173 1.58 -5.11 14.11
CA SER A 173 3.02 -5.05 13.89
C SER A 173 3.70 -5.92 14.93
N ILE A 174 4.33 -7.00 14.47
CA ILE A 174 4.96 -8.00 15.32
C ILE A 174 6.45 -8.06 14.97
N GLY A 175 7.30 -8.05 15.99
CA GLY A 175 8.73 -8.30 15.86
C GLY A 175 9.10 -9.59 16.56
N VAL A 176 9.87 -10.45 15.89
CA VAL A 176 10.41 -11.69 16.44
C VAL A 176 11.93 -11.61 16.49
N CYS A 177 12.50 -11.81 17.68
CA CYS A 177 13.94 -11.86 17.85
C CYS A 177 14.49 -13.19 17.32
N LEU A 178 15.40 -13.13 16.35
CA LEU A 178 15.99 -14.32 15.73
C LEU A 178 17.09 -14.97 16.59
N LEU A 179 17.31 -14.48 17.81
CA LEU A 179 18.19 -15.13 18.79
C LEU A 179 17.46 -16.11 19.72
N ASN A 180 16.20 -15.85 20.03
CA ASN A 180 15.46 -16.58 21.08
C ASN A 180 13.95 -16.73 20.80
N LEU A 181 13.48 -16.31 19.62
CA LEU A 181 12.06 -16.31 19.23
C LEU A 181 11.14 -15.48 20.14
N GLN A 182 11.69 -14.51 20.87
CA GLN A 182 10.87 -13.58 21.63
C GLN A 182 10.01 -12.73 20.68
N ILE A 183 8.71 -12.71 20.96
CA ILE A 183 7.72 -11.93 20.23
C ILE A 183 7.47 -10.60 20.94
N VAL A 184 7.39 -9.53 20.16
CA VAL A 184 7.11 -8.17 20.63
C VAL A 184 6.02 -7.56 19.74
N GLU A 185 4.92 -7.15 20.37
CA GLU A 185 3.83 -6.44 19.70
C GLU A 185 4.11 -4.95 19.52
N SER A 186 3.36 -4.32 18.62
CA SER A 186 3.52 -2.91 18.23
C SER A 186 4.97 -2.58 17.90
N PHE A 187 5.67 -3.51 17.24
CA PHE A 187 7.12 -3.43 17.08
C PHE A 187 7.53 -2.18 16.31
N TYR A 188 6.84 -1.88 15.20
CA TYR A 188 7.10 -0.69 14.40
C TYR A 188 7.00 0.60 15.23
N ASN A 189 5.99 0.73 16.09
CA ASN A 189 5.83 1.92 16.96
C ASN A 189 7.03 2.11 17.89
N LYS A 190 7.67 1.02 18.32
CA LYS A 190 8.86 1.06 19.20
C LYS A 190 10.12 1.49 18.46
N ILE A 191 10.19 1.33 17.13
CA ILE A 191 11.39 1.62 16.33
C ILE A 191 11.20 2.79 15.36
N ALA A 192 9.98 3.32 15.20
CA ALA A 192 9.65 4.36 14.21
C ALA A 192 10.43 5.68 14.40
N HIS A 193 10.98 5.92 15.59
CA HIS A 193 11.79 7.09 15.90
C HIS A 193 13.28 6.93 15.53
N LEU A 194 13.71 5.73 15.14
CA LEU A 194 15.09 5.44 14.76
C LEU A 194 15.29 5.74 13.27
N GLU A 195 16.35 6.47 12.95
CA GLU A 195 16.78 6.65 11.56
C GLU A 195 17.47 5.37 11.07
N MET A 196 16.86 4.75 10.07
CA MET A 196 17.26 3.46 9.53
C MET A 196 18.02 3.63 8.21
N THR A 197 19.02 2.78 7.99
CA THR A 197 19.79 2.71 6.75
C THR A 197 19.76 1.30 6.18
N GLY A 198 19.75 1.19 4.85
CA GLY A 198 19.74 -0.10 4.16
C GLY A 198 21.03 -0.89 4.44
N THR A 199 20.90 -2.19 4.67
CA THR A 199 22.05 -3.06 4.93
C THR A 199 21.90 -4.41 4.24
N SER A 200 23.02 -5.13 4.10
CA SER A 200 23.02 -6.48 3.53
C SER A 200 22.38 -7.47 4.52
N PRO A 201 21.43 -8.33 4.07
CA PRO A 201 20.82 -9.34 4.92
C PRO A 201 21.83 -10.25 5.62
N GLN A 202 22.97 -10.52 4.98
CA GLN A 202 24.01 -11.40 5.52
C GLN A 202 24.59 -10.89 6.85
N ILE A 203 24.68 -9.57 7.02
CA ILE A 203 25.22 -8.95 8.24
C ILE A 203 24.29 -9.20 9.44
N ILE A 204 22.98 -9.17 9.20
CA ILE A 204 21.96 -9.39 10.24
C ILE A 204 21.80 -10.89 10.50
N VAL A 205 21.55 -11.69 9.45
CA VAL A 205 21.31 -13.14 9.57
C VAL A 205 22.53 -13.88 10.12
N GLY A 206 23.75 -13.40 9.87
CA GLY A 206 24.97 -14.02 10.40
C GLY A 206 25.02 -14.08 11.94
N GLN A 207 24.21 -13.28 12.64
CA GLN A 207 24.12 -13.28 14.10
C GLN A 207 22.90 -14.06 14.61
N ALA A 208 22.03 -14.56 13.73
CA ALA A 208 20.80 -15.26 14.10
C ALA A 208 21.07 -16.69 14.58
N LYS A 209 20.30 -17.14 15.57
CA LYS A 209 20.28 -18.54 16.03
C LYS A 209 19.13 -19.33 15.41
N HIS A 210 18.07 -18.62 15.01
CA HIS A 210 16.88 -19.16 14.41
C HIS A 210 16.73 -18.71 12.96
N SER A 211 16.11 -19.56 12.15
CA SER A 211 15.82 -19.25 10.75
C SER A 211 14.65 -18.27 10.63
N LEU A 212 14.56 -17.62 9.46
CA LEU A 212 13.41 -16.76 9.14
C LEU A 212 12.09 -17.54 9.08
N LEU A 213 12.15 -18.81 8.69
CA LEU A 213 10.96 -19.68 8.63
C LEU A 213 10.44 -20.01 10.03
N GLU A 214 11.33 -20.37 10.96
CA GLU A 214 10.96 -20.60 12.37
C GLU A 214 10.32 -19.35 13.00
N ALA A 215 10.83 -18.16 12.67
CA ALA A 215 10.25 -16.92 13.13
C ALA A 215 8.88 -16.63 12.50
N ALA A 216 8.68 -16.94 11.21
CA ALA A 216 7.39 -16.82 10.54
C ALA A 216 6.34 -17.79 11.12
N ASP A 217 6.75 -19.03 11.43
CA ASP A 217 5.91 -20.03 12.10
C ASP A 217 5.53 -19.56 13.52
N ALA A 218 6.47 -18.93 14.24
CA ALA A 218 6.20 -18.34 15.54
C ALA A 218 5.17 -17.19 15.45
N VAL A 219 5.26 -16.30 14.45
CA VAL A 219 4.25 -15.25 14.20
C VAL A 219 2.89 -15.87 13.90
N THR A 220 2.84 -16.87 13.02
CA THR A 220 1.59 -17.53 12.63
C THR A 220 0.92 -18.18 13.84
N THR A 221 1.68 -18.95 14.62
CA THR A 221 1.20 -19.59 15.85
C THR A 221 0.71 -18.57 16.87
N TYR A 222 1.42 -17.44 16.99
CA TYR A 222 1.04 -16.36 17.88
C TYR A 222 -0.29 -15.71 17.48
N LEU A 223 -0.44 -15.37 16.21
CA LEU A 223 -1.65 -14.75 15.66
C LEU A 223 -2.85 -15.70 15.76
N SER A 224 -2.69 -16.98 15.45
CA SER A 224 -3.76 -17.98 15.61
C SER A 224 -4.23 -18.05 17.07
N ARG A 225 -3.30 -18.11 18.03
CA ARG A 225 -3.62 -18.10 19.45
C ARG A 225 -4.33 -16.82 19.88
N LEU A 226 -3.91 -15.66 19.35
CA LEU A 226 -4.53 -14.38 19.66
C LEU A 226 -5.99 -14.34 19.21
N VAL A 227 -6.29 -14.92 18.04
CA VAL A 227 -7.67 -15.05 17.54
C VAL A 227 -8.48 -16.02 18.38
N GLU A 228 -7.92 -17.18 18.73
CA GLU A 228 -8.60 -18.20 19.56
C GLU A 228 -8.93 -17.71 20.97
N GLN A 229 -8.07 -16.89 21.56
CA GLN A 229 -8.25 -16.31 22.90
C GLN A 229 -9.06 -15.01 22.89
N GLY A 230 -9.32 -14.44 21.71
CA GLY A 230 -10.09 -13.22 21.54
C GLY A 230 -11.58 -13.43 21.76
N ASP A 231 -12.35 -12.34 21.62
CA ASP A 231 -13.80 -12.42 21.62
C ASP A 231 -14.31 -13.10 20.34
N LEU A 232 -15.01 -14.22 20.49
CA LEU A 232 -15.58 -15.01 19.41
C LEU A 232 -17.08 -14.74 19.20
N ALA A 233 -17.68 -13.81 19.97
CA ALA A 233 -19.09 -13.48 19.88
C ALA A 233 -19.50 -13.05 18.46
N TRP A 234 -18.65 -12.30 17.76
CA TRP A 234 -18.90 -11.88 16.37
C TRP A 234 -19.13 -13.08 15.43
N ALA A 235 -18.37 -14.17 15.62
CA ALA A 235 -18.44 -15.36 14.79
C ALA A 235 -19.64 -16.23 15.17
N GLU A 236 -19.98 -16.30 16.46
CA GLU A 236 -21.18 -16.98 16.94
C GLU A 236 -22.45 -16.30 16.45
N GLU A 237 -22.53 -14.98 16.58
CA GLU A 237 -23.65 -14.18 16.10
C GLU A 237 -23.80 -14.30 14.58
N ALA A 238 -22.70 -14.23 13.81
CA ALA A 238 -22.75 -14.44 12.37
C ALA A 238 -23.23 -15.86 11.99
N ARG A 239 -22.84 -16.90 12.73
CA ARG A 239 -23.35 -18.27 12.52
C ARG A 239 -24.86 -18.37 12.78
N LEU A 240 -25.36 -17.72 13.83
CA LEU A 240 -26.78 -17.69 14.14
C LEU A 240 -27.57 -16.97 13.04
N ARG A 241 -27.11 -15.78 12.63
CA ARG A 241 -27.73 -15.02 11.53
C ARG A 241 -27.73 -15.80 10.22
N LEU A 242 -26.64 -16.46 9.88
CA LEU A 242 -26.58 -17.35 8.71
C LEU A 242 -27.57 -18.52 8.81
N ALA A 243 -27.72 -19.12 10.00
CA ALA A 243 -28.69 -20.20 10.19
C ALA A 243 -30.13 -19.72 9.98
N ASP A 244 -30.48 -18.54 10.50
CA ASP A 244 -31.79 -17.92 10.30
C ASP A 244 -32.03 -17.55 8.83
N ASP A 245 -31.06 -16.94 8.15
CA ASP A 245 -31.14 -16.60 6.72
C ASP A 245 -31.34 -17.86 5.86
N LEU A 246 -30.63 -18.95 6.18
CA LEU A 246 -30.79 -20.24 5.51
C LEU A 246 -32.18 -20.85 5.75
N ALA A 247 -32.68 -20.78 6.99
CA ALA A 247 -34.02 -21.26 7.31
C ALA A 247 -35.10 -20.47 6.57
N GLN A 248 -34.94 -19.14 6.47
CA GLN A 248 -35.83 -18.28 5.69
C GLN A 248 -35.78 -18.62 4.19
N LEU A 249 -34.58 -18.83 3.63
CA LEU A 249 -34.40 -19.25 2.24
C LEU A 249 -35.08 -20.60 1.97
N ASP A 250 -34.84 -21.58 2.84
CA ASP A 250 -35.42 -22.93 2.73
C ASP A 250 -36.96 -22.85 2.80
N ALA A 251 -37.51 -22.02 3.69
CA ALA A 251 -38.94 -21.81 3.83
C ALA A 251 -39.57 -21.14 2.59
N TYR A 252 -38.90 -20.13 2.02
CA TYR A 252 -39.33 -19.48 0.78
C TYR A 252 -39.41 -20.48 -0.39
N TYR A 253 -38.34 -21.24 -0.64
CA TYR A 253 -38.33 -22.21 -1.74
C TYR A 253 -39.35 -23.34 -1.52
N ARG A 254 -39.55 -23.78 -0.28
CA ARG A 254 -40.61 -24.75 0.05
C ARG A 254 -42.01 -24.19 -0.23
N SER A 255 -42.25 -22.91 0.00
CA SER A 255 -43.57 -22.30 -0.19
C SER A 255 -43.98 -22.20 -1.66
N ILE A 256 -43.02 -21.97 -2.56
CA ILE A 256 -43.27 -21.82 -4.00
C ILE A 256 -43.18 -23.15 -4.75
N GLU A 257 -42.62 -24.21 -4.16
CA GLU A 257 -42.42 -25.51 -4.84
C GLU A 257 -43.72 -26.13 -5.37
N ALA A 258 -44.84 -25.92 -4.67
CA ALA A 258 -46.15 -26.41 -5.08
C ALA A 258 -46.69 -25.70 -6.34
N ASP A 259 -46.27 -24.46 -6.59
CA ASP A 259 -46.73 -23.64 -7.71
C ASP A 259 -46.03 -23.99 -9.03
N TYR A 260 -44.93 -24.76 -8.97
CA TYR A 260 -44.15 -25.16 -10.15
C TYR A 260 -44.59 -26.51 -10.75
N PRO A 261 -44.65 -26.62 -12.09
CA PRO A 261 -44.86 -27.89 -12.78
C PRO A 261 -43.83 -28.95 -12.38
N PRO A 262 -44.17 -30.25 -12.36
CA PRO A 262 -43.24 -31.32 -11.97
C PRO A 262 -41.92 -31.32 -12.74
N GLU A 263 -41.95 -30.98 -14.03
CA GLU A 263 -40.78 -30.93 -14.91
C GLU A 263 -39.79 -29.81 -14.54
N GLU A 264 -40.26 -28.74 -13.89
CA GLU A 264 -39.45 -27.57 -13.52
C GLU A 264 -38.94 -27.62 -12.07
N ARG A 265 -39.43 -28.56 -11.25
CA ARG A 265 -39.03 -28.69 -9.83
C ARG A 265 -37.56 -29.02 -9.66
N ASP A 266 -37.00 -29.85 -10.53
CA ASP A 266 -35.56 -30.16 -10.52
C ASP A 266 -34.70 -28.91 -10.77
N LEU A 267 -35.16 -28.01 -11.64
CA LEU A 267 -34.48 -26.75 -11.92
C LEU A 267 -34.54 -25.82 -10.71
N LEU A 268 -35.72 -25.70 -10.09
CA LEU A 268 -35.95 -24.92 -8.88
C LEU A 268 -35.05 -25.40 -7.73
N GLN A 269 -34.94 -26.71 -7.53
CA GLN A 269 -34.07 -27.30 -6.51
C GLN A 269 -32.57 -27.01 -6.76
N ARG A 270 -32.12 -27.05 -8.03
CA ARG A 270 -30.76 -26.66 -8.39
C ARG A 270 -30.49 -25.19 -8.11
N GLU A 271 -31.45 -24.32 -8.41
CA GLU A 271 -31.34 -22.90 -8.07
C GLU A 271 -31.26 -22.70 -6.56
N HIS A 272 -32.14 -23.36 -5.80
CA HIS A 272 -32.15 -23.31 -4.34
C HIS A 272 -30.79 -23.71 -3.76
N VAL A 273 -30.23 -24.86 -4.18
CA VAL A 273 -28.89 -25.32 -3.75
C VAL A 273 -27.81 -24.31 -4.11
N LYS A 274 -27.86 -23.71 -5.31
CA LYS A 274 -26.90 -22.68 -5.74
C LYS A 274 -26.98 -21.44 -4.85
N LYS A 275 -28.18 -20.96 -4.54
CA LYS A 275 -28.40 -19.80 -3.64
C LYS A 275 -27.93 -20.10 -2.23
N ARG A 276 -28.25 -21.28 -1.71
CA ARG A 276 -27.80 -21.75 -0.40
C ARG A 276 -26.28 -21.76 -0.31
N LYS A 277 -25.60 -22.32 -1.32
CA LYS A 277 -24.13 -22.34 -1.39
C LYS A 277 -23.54 -20.93 -1.42
N ALA A 278 -24.09 -20.04 -2.26
CA ALA A 278 -23.62 -18.65 -2.35
C ALA A 278 -23.78 -17.88 -1.04
N LEU A 279 -24.89 -18.10 -0.32
CA LEU A 279 -25.14 -17.48 0.99
C LEU A 279 -24.14 -17.98 2.04
N ILE A 280 -23.87 -19.29 2.08
CA ILE A 280 -22.86 -19.87 2.98
C ILE A 280 -21.49 -19.29 2.68
N GLU A 281 -21.07 -19.26 1.41
CA GLU A 281 -19.76 -18.73 1.00
C GLU A 281 -19.57 -17.26 1.38
N LYS A 282 -20.64 -16.46 1.24
CA LYS A 282 -20.62 -15.04 1.59
C LYS A 282 -20.56 -14.80 3.10
N SER A 283 -21.37 -15.52 3.89
CA SER A 283 -21.64 -15.16 5.29
C SER A 283 -20.96 -16.07 6.32
N THR A 284 -20.26 -17.13 5.90
CA THR A 284 -19.50 -17.97 6.83
C THR A 284 -18.40 -17.15 7.50
N PRO A 285 -18.39 -17.05 8.84
CA PRO A 285 -17.37 -16.29 9.55
C PRO A 285 -16.00 -16.91 9.32
N ARG A 286 -15.04 -16.08 8.92
CA ARG A 286 -13.65 -16.50 8.73
C ARG A 286 -12.70 -15.37 9.10
N VAL A 287 -11.49 -15.76 9.47
CA VAL A 287 -10.41 -14.81 9.74
C VAL A 287 -9.39 -14.94 8.62
N GLU A 288 -9.14 -13.83 7.93
CA GLU A 288 -8.13 -13.72 6.89
C GLU A 288 -6.98 -12.86 7.42
N MET A 289 -5.74 -13.33 7.26
CA MET A 289 -4.56 -12.59 7.66
C MET A 289 -3.70 -12.33 6.44
N GLU A 290 -3.38 -11.06 6.21
CA GLU A 290 -2.53 -10.63 5.09
C GLU A 290 -1.26 -9.97 5.65
N VAL A 291 -0.09 -10.46 5.21
CA VAL A 291 1.19 -9.81 5.51
C VAL A 291 1.41 -8.71 4.49
N ALA A 292 1.47 -7.46 4.96
CA ALA A 292 1.68 -6.29 4.10
C ALA A 292 3.16 -5.97 3.91
N GLN A 293 3.98 -6.19 4.94
CA GLN A 293 5.40 -5.88 4.93
C GLN A 293 6.18 -6.83 5.84
N ILE A 294 7.36 -7.22 5.38
CA ILE A 294 8.35 -7.96 6.13
C ILE A 294 9.64 -7.14 6.16
N ALA A 295 10.24 -6.96 7.34
CA ALA A 295 11.54 -6.32 7.46
C ALA A 295 12.50 -7.16 8.31
N LEU A 296 13.72 -7.32 7.81
CA LEU A 296 14.84 -7.82 8.57
C LEU A 296 15.57 -6.64 9.19
N ILE A 297 15.63 -6.59 10.52
CA ILE A 297 16.12 -5.43 11.26
C ILE A 297 17.25 -5.85 12.20
N GLY A 298 18.42 -5.24 12.06
CA GLY A 298 19.52 -5.40 13.00
C GLY A 298 19.47 -4.28 14.03
N LEU A 299 19.08 -4.58 15.27
CA LEU A 299 19.07 -3.57 16.35
C LEU A 299 20.34 -3.69 17.19
N PRO A 300 21.06 -2.59 17.49
CA PRO A 300 22.25 -2.66 18.30
C PRO A 300 21.90 -3.09 19.73
N LEU A 301 22.75 -3.94 20.32
CA LEU A 301 22.67 -4.23 21.75
C LEU A 301 23.02 -2.95 22.53
N ARG A 302 22.03 -2.24 23.05
CA ARG A 302 22.28 -1.13 23.98
C ARG A 302 22.76 -1.73 25.30
N THR A 303 24.06 -1.72 25.54
CA THR A 303 24.57 -1.83 26.90
C THR A 303 24.13 -0.57 27.64
N HIS A 304 23.19 -0.71 28.57
CA HIS A 304 22.94 0.34 29.56
C HIS A 304 24.25 0.55 30.34
N THR A 305 24.97 1.62 30.02
CA THR A 305 25.91 2.28 30.94
C THR A 305 25.17 3.32 31.74
#